data_AF-A0AAD7LEX7-F1
#
_entry.id   AF-A0AAD7LEX7-F1
#
_cell.length_a   1.000
_cell.length_b   1.000
_cell.length_c   1.000
_cell.angle_alpha   90.00
_cell.angle_beta   90.00
_cell.angle_gamma   90.00
#
_symmetry.space_group_name_H-M   'P 1'
#
loop_
_entity.id
_entity.type
_entity.pdbx_description
1 polymer ?
#
loop_
_entity_poly.entity_id
_entity_poly.type
_entity_poly.pdbx_seq_one_letter_code
_entity_poly.pdbx_strand_id
1 'polypeptide(L)'
;MSLFGALLMGDGRWEMQLHRPLRAAAYYLNTQYHYSPNFKADYEVKRGLYGCLERLVRDSNERNTINLQLEEFKNARGLFGISAAKAMREEKTPAES
;
A
#
# COMPACT_ATOMS: atom_id res chain seq x y z
N MET A 1 -15.79 4.17 7.01
CA MET A 1 -14.93 5.22 6.44
C MET A 1 -13.67 4.54 5.93
N SER A 2 -13.52 4.45 4.61
CA SER A 2 -12.45 3.68 3.98
C SER A 2 -11.14 4.47 4.01
N LEU A 3 -10.03 3.80 4.32
CA LEU A 3 -8.65 4.33 4.32
C LEU A 3 -8.31 5.09 3.02
N PHE A 4 -9.02 4.77 1.93
CA PHE A 4 -8.92 5.42 0.63
C PHE A 4 -9.45 6.86 0.59
N GLY A 5 -10.43 7.24 1.42
CA GLY A 5 -11.02 8.58 1.43
C GLY A 5 -10.10 9.64 2.06
N ALA A 6 -9.27 9.24 3.01
CA ALA A 6 -8.31 10.15 3.66
C ALA A 6 -7.12 10.51 2.74
N LEU A 7 -6.82 9.67 1.74
CA LEU A 7 -5.70 9.88 0.80
C LEU A 7 -5.97 10.95 -0.27
N LEU A 8 -7.23 11.34 -0.49
CA LEU A 8 -7.60 12.25 -1.59
C LEU A 8 -8.10 13.62 -1.13
N MET A 9 -8.25 13.87 0.18
CA MET A 9 -8.99 15.05 0.68
C MET A 9 -8.13 16.19 1.25
N GLY A 10 -6.81 16.13 1.14
CA GLY A 10 -5.93 17.20 1.63
C GLY A 10 -5.21 17.90 0.47
N ASP A 11 -5.52 19.17 0.25
CA ASP A 11 -4.73 20.25 -0.37
C ASP A 11 -3.92 19.93 -1.68
N GLY A 12 -4.12 20.70 -2.75
CA GLY A 12 -3.34 20.56 -4.00
C GLY A 12 -1.81 20.75 -3.86
N ARG A 13 -1.31 21.13 -2.68
CA ARG A 13 0.14 21.14 -2.33
C ARG A 13 0.72 19.75 -2.04
N TRP A 14 -0.13 18.74 -1.79
CA TRP A 14 0.31 17.38 -1.47
C TRP A 14 0.76 16.60 -2.71
N GLU A 15 0.16 16.84 -3.88
CA GLU A 15 0.57 16.21 -5.14
C GLU A 15 2.05 16.48 -5.44
N MET A 16 2.47 17.74 -5.44
CA MET A 16 3.83 18.12 -5.83
C MET A 16 4.94 17.55 -4.93
N GLN A 17 4.72 17.44 -3.62
CA GLN A 17 5.76 16.92 -2.69
C GLN A 17 5.71 15.41 -2.49
N LEU A 18 4.59 14.75 -2.82
CA LEU A 18 4.40 13.32 -2.62
C LEU A 18 4.37 12.49 -3.91
N HIS A 19 4.42 13.06 -5.12
CA HIS A 19 4.34 12.25 -6.35
C HIS A 19 5.24 11.01 -6.37
N ARG A 20 6.51 11.14 -5.98
CA ARG A 20 7.44 10.00 -5.90
C ARG A 20 7.14 9.03 -4.74
N PRO A 21 7.09 9.47 -3.47
CA PRO A 21 6.83 8.56 -2.36
C PRO A 21 5.41 7.96 -2.39
N LEU A 22 4.42 8.67 -2.94
CA LEU A 22 3.07 8.17 -3.14
C LEU A 22 3.03 7.09 -4.23
N ARG A 23 3.74 7.28 -5.35
CA ARG A 23 3.86 6.24 -6.38
C ARG A 23 4.55 4.98 -5.85
N ALA A 24 5.58 5.15 -5.01
CA ALA A 24 6.24 4.05 -4.32
C ALA A 24 5.30 3.33 -3.34
N ALA A 25 4.56 4.07 -2.51
CA ALA A 25 3.56 3.52 -1.61
C ALA A 25 2.46 2.76 -2.36
N ALA A 26 1.93 3.36 -3.44
CA ALA A 26 0.90 2.75 -4.28
C ALA A 26 1.40 1.46 -4.96
N TYR A 27 2.64 1.44 -5.45
CA TYR A 27 3.26 0.24 -6.00
C TYR A 27 3.42 -0.85 -4.92
N TYR A 28 3.87 -0.48 -3.72
CA TYR A 28 4.04 -1.43 -2.61
C TYR A 28 2.71 -2.03 -2.15
N LEU A 29 1.65 -1.24 -2.10
CA LEU A 29 0.33 -1.64 -1.60
C LEU A 29 -0.57 -2.28 -2.66
N ASN A 30 -0.15 -2.30 -3.93
CA ASN A 30 -0.92 -2.94 -4.98
C ASN A 30 -0.80 -4.47 -4.84
N THR A 31 -1.88 -5.13 -4.39
CA THR A 31 -1.90 -6.58 -4.13
C THR A 31 -1.49 -7.42 -5.33
N GLN A 32 -1.89 -7.03 -6.55
CA GLN A 32 -1.54 -7.78 -7.77
C GLN A 32 -0.03 -7.78 -8.02
N TYR A 33 0.61 -6.62 -7.82
CA TYR A 33 2.05 -6.51 -7.97
C TYR A 33 2.78 -7.06 -6.75
N HIS A 34 2.32 -6.79 -5.53
CA HIS A 34 3.00 -7.16 -4.27
C HIS A 34 3.20 -8.66 -4.11
N TYR A 35 2.21 -9.47 -4.47
CA TYR A 35 2.29 -10.93 -4.39
C TYR A 35 2.72 -11.58 -5.71
N SER A 36 3.02 -10.78 -6.73
CA SER A 36 3.62 -11.30 -7.96
C SER A 36 5.02 -11.83 -7.65
N PRO A 37 5.47 -12.94 -8.27
CA PRO A 37 6.84 -13.41 -8.14
C PRO A 37 7.89 -12.37 -8.57
N ASN A 38 7.50 -11.37 -9.36
CA ASN A 38 8.37 -10.31 -9.88
C ASN A 38 8.40 -9.06 -9.00
N PHE A 39 7.72 -9.07 -7.85
CA PHE A 39 7.67 -7.92 -6.96
C PHE A 39 9.06 -7.58 -6.39
N LYS A 40 9.44 -6.30 -6.43
CA LYS A 40 10.65 -5.79 -5.78
C LYS A 40 10.34 -4.59 -4.92
N ALA A 41 10.39 -4.78 -3.60
CA ALA A 41 10.34 -3.69 -2.64
C ALA A 41 11.75 -3.21 -2.29
N ASP A 42 12.37 -2.52 -3.25
CA ASP A 42 13.68 -1.91 -3.07
C ASP A 42 13.67 -0.80 -2.01
N TYR A 43 14.85 -0.37 -1.60
CA TYR A 43 15.00 0.66 -0.57
C TYR A 43 14.19 1.93 -0.87
N GLU A 44 14.17 2.38 -2.13
CA GLU A 44 13.40 3.57 -2.53
C GLU A 44 11.89 3.39 -2.37
N VAL A 45 11.37 2.18 -2.64
CA VAL A 45 9.95 1.86 -2.49
C VAL A 45 9.55 1.92 -1.02
N LYS A 46 10.34 1.28 -0.15
CA LYS A 46 10.11 1.28 1.30
C LYS A 46 10.27 2.69 1.88
N ARG A 47 11.31 3.42 1.48
CA ARG A 47 11.54 4.80 1.90
C ARG A 47 10.38 5.71 1.49
N GLY A 48 9.85 5.53 0.28
CA GLY A 48 8.67 6.24 -0.18
C GLY A 48 7.43 5.96 0.68
N LEU A 49 7.17 4.69 0.97
CA LEU A 49 6.07 4.27 1.84
C LEU A 49 6.18 4.87 3.26
N TYR A 50 7.32 4.69 3.93
CA TYR A 50 7.51 5.21 5.28
C TYR A 50 7.52 6.74 5.32
N GLY A 51 8.09 7.40 4.30
CA GLY A 51 8.03 8.85 4.17
C GLY A 51 6.60 9.39 4.00
N CYS A 52 5.71 8.65 3.33
CA CYS A 52 4.29 8.96 3.31
C CYS A 52 3.64 8.77 4.69
N LEU A 53 3.92 7.66 5.37
CA LEU A 53 3.35 7.36 6.69
C LEU A 53 3.73 8.39 7.75
N GLU A 54 4.99 8.81 7.80
CA GLU A 54 5.45 9.84 8.75
C GLU A 54 4.75 11.19 8.54
N ARG A 55 4.42 11.53 7.29
CA ARG A 55 3.77 12.79 6.94
C ARG A 55 2.25 12.75 7.13
N LEU A 56 1.63 11.60 6.85
CA LEU A 56 0.17 11.42 6.93
C LEU A 56 -0.30 11.12 8.35
N VAL A 57 0.47 10.36 9.11
CA VAL A 57 0.07 9.87 10.43
C VAL A 57 0.99 10.48 11.46
N ARG A 58 0.51 11.52 12.16
CA ARG A 58 1.28 12.22 13.20
C ARG A 58 1.33 11.44 14.52
N ASP A 59 0.29 10.65 14.80
CA ASP A 59 0.17 9.84 16.00
C ASP A 59 1.08 8.59 15.93
N SER A 60 1.90 8.37 16.95
CA SER A 60 2.85 7.25 17.00
C SER A 60 2.17 5.90 17.22
N ASN A 61 1.06 5.86 17.96
CA ASN A 61 0.31 4.63 18.20
C ASN A 61 -0.41 4.19 16.93
N GLU A 62 -1.04 5.14 16.23
CA GLU A 62 -1.68 4.87 14.94
C GLU A 62 -0.65 4.39 13.90
N ARG A 63 0.55 4.99 13.89
CA ARG A 63 1.64 4.55 13.02
C ARG A 63 2.10 3.12 13.34
N ASN A 64 2.17 2.75 14.61
CA ASN A 64 2.51 1.38 15.02
C ASN A 64 1.42 0.38 14.60
N THR A 65 0.14 0.72 14.73
CA THR A 65 -0.96 -0.12 14.24
C THR A 65 -0.89 -0.32 12.73
N ILE A 66 -0.60 0.74 11.97
CA ILE A 66 -0.45 0.65 10.51
C ILE A 66 0.76 -0.22 10.13
N ASN A 67 1.88 -0.10 10.86
CA ASN A 67 3.04 -0.97 10.63
C ASN A 67 2.70 -2.45 10.84
N LEU A 68 1.96 -2.79 11.89
CA LEU A 68 1.48 -4.15 12.12
C LEU A 68 0.58 -4.64 10.97
N GLN A 69 -0.33 -3.80 10.49
CA GLN A 69 -1.18 -4.12 9.34
C GLN A 69 -0.36 -4.30 8.04
N LEU A 70 0.72 -3.55 7.86
CA LEU A 70 1.64 -3.71 6.73
C LEU A 70 2.41 -5.02 6.80
N GLU A 71 2.77 -5.49 7.99
CA GLU A 71 3.38 -6.82 8.16
C GLU A 71 2.39 -7.94 7.83
N GLU A 72 1.14 -7.82 8.27
CA GLU A 72 0.07 -8.77 7.93
C GLU A 72 -0.22 -8.77 6.42
N PHE A 73 -0.25 -7.59 5.80
CA PHE A 73 -0.34 -7.43 4.35
C PHE A 73 0.84 -8.13 3.66
N LYS A 74 2.08 -7.81 4.03
CA LYS A 74 3.28 -8.40 3.40
C LYS A 74 3.27 -9.94 3.46
N ASN A 75 2.83 -10.50 4.58
CA ASN A 75 2.82 -11.94 4.79
C ASN A 75 1.54 -12.64 4.27
N ALA A 76 0.61 -11.89 3.65
CA ALA A 76 -0.71 -12.39 3.27
C ALA A 76 -1.42 -13.11 4.44
N ARG A 77 -1.46 -12.46 5.60
CA ARG A 77 -2.10 -12.94 6.84
C ARG A 77 -3.35 -12.12 7.16
N GLY A 78 -4.13 -12.59 8.14
CA GLY A 78 -5.41 -12.00 8.50
C GLY A 78 -6.37 -11.93 7.30
N LEU A 79 -6.98 -10.76 7.09
CA LEU A 79 -7.90 -10.52 5.97
C LEU A 79 -7.23 -10.65 4.60
N PHE A 80 -5.92 -10.40 4.51
CA PHE A 80 -5.14 -10.54 3.28
C PHE A 80 -4.74 -12.00 2.99
N GLY A 81 -4.99 -12.91 3.93
CA GLY A 81 -4.69 -14.34 3.80
C GLY A 81 -5.88 -15.20 3.40
N ILE A 82 -7.09 -14.63 3.40
CA ILE A 82 -8.33 -15.34 3.09
C ILE A 82 -8.28 -15.88 1.66
N SER A 83 -8.70 -17.14 1.48
CA SER A 83 -8.66 -17.84 0.19
C SER A 83 -9.38 -17.07 -0.93
N ALA A 84 -10.51 -16.41 -0.62
CA ALA A 84 -11.23 -15.54 -1.56
C ALA A 84 -10.41 -14.30 -1.98
N ALA A 85 -9.69 -13.68 -1.04
CA ALA A 85 -8.81 -12.54 -1.33
C ALA A 85 -7.55 -12.95 -2.10
N LYS A 86 -7.15 -14.23 -2.03
CA LYS A 86 -6.09 -14.82 -2.87
C LYS A 86 -6.61 -15.18 -4.26
N ALA A 87 -7.77 -15.82 -4.37
CA ALA A 87 -8.39 -16.17 -5.64
C ALA A 87 -8.69 -14.93 -6.51
N MET A 88 -9.15 -13.82 -5.90
CA MET A 88 -9.36 -12.53 -6.58
C MET A 88 -8.06 -11.94 -7.18
N ARG A 89 -6.88 -12.34 -6.68
CA ARG A 89 -5.58 -11.91 -7.24
C ARG A 89 -5.25 -12.66 -8.51
N GLU A 90 -5.63 -13.94 -8.58
CA GLU A 90 -5.35 -14.82 -9.71
C GLU A 90 -6.40 -14.68 -10.82
N GLU A 91 -7.66 -14.43 -10.48
CA GLU A 91 -8.75 -14.26 -11.47
C GLU A 91 -8.66 -12.97 -12.29
N LYS A 92 -7.89 -11.97 -11.85
CA LYS A 92 -7.48 -10.87 -12.73
C LYS A 92 -6.20 -11.25 -13.47
N THR A 93 -6.24 -12.35 -14.21
CA THR A 93 -5.51 -12.42 -15.48
C THR A 93 -5.92 -11.20 -16.31
N PRO A 94 -4.99 -10.58 -17.06
CA PRO A 94 -5.39 -9.56 -18.03
C PRO A 94 -6.33 -10.25 -19.01
N ALA A 95 -7.63 -10.00 -18.87
CA ALA A 95 -8.56 -10.27 -19.94
C ALA A 95 -8.06 -9.43 -21.12
N GLU A 96 -7.52 -10.12 -22.10
CA GLU A 96 -7.25 -9.64 -23.44
C GLU A 96 -8.48 -8.87 -23.93
N SER A 97 -8.35 -7.55 -24.18
CA SER A 97 -8.99 -6.82 -25.29
C SER A 97 -8.36 -5.44 -25.43
#